data_AF-A0A0N4ZW25-F1
#
_entry.id   AF-A0A0N4ZW25-F1
#
_cell.length_a   1.000
_cell.length_b   1.000
_cell.length_c   1.000
_cell.angle_alpha   90.00
_cell.angle_beta   90.00
_cell.angle_gamma   90.00
#
_symmetry.space_group_name_H-M   'P 1'
#
loop_
_entity.id
_entity.type
_entity.pdbx_description
1 polymer ?
#
loop_
_entity_poly.entity_id
_entity_poly.type
_entity_poly.pdbx_seq_one_letter_code
_entity_poly.pdbx_strand_id
1 'polypeptide(L)'
;MNIYFLLLIVIFILKLEGNVISYDHVSNDEKKYIPTDIRTFYDQLNNEERFILYNIVKTHRGNDNEAIKKIKEQSPSLSIKVKDFYSNFNNKVNSLSKEARMFFNLIKQKAGLLMSYDGDSLNLEKIEQFMVYFVGKYNQLTERTKNELNQNFPSFQFIADKHSRQEAIEMFS
;
A
#
# COMPACT_ATOMS: atom_id res chain seq x y z
N MET A 1 8.22 5.96 -7.52
CA MET A 1 7.13 5.75 -6.53
C MET A 1 7.32 6.73 -5.38
N ASN A 2 6.33 6.98 -4.52
CA ASN A 2 6.50 7.87 -3.36
C ASN A 2 6.59 6.93 -2.14
N ILE A 3 7.55 7.10 -1.22
CA ILE A 3 7.65 6.23 -0.03
C ILE A 3 6.34 6.25 0.76
N TYR A 4 5.61 7.37 0.78
CA TYR A 4 4.28 7.48 1.38
C TYR A 4 3.26 6.49 0.82
N PHE A 5 3.42 6.03 -0.43
CA PHE A 5 2.58 4.97 -0.99
C PHE A 5 2.91 3.60 -0.40
N LEU A 6 4.20 3.29 -0.24
CA LEU A 6 4.69 2.08 0.46
C LEU A 6 4.28 2.10 1.94
N LEU A 7 4.36 3.27 2.58
CA LEU A 7 3.99 3.48 3.97
C LEU A 7 2.48 3.33 4.21
N LEU A 8 1.64 3.75 3.25
CA LEU A 8 0.19 3.56 3.32
C LEU A 8 -0.22 2.11 3.16
N ILE A 9 0.41 1.43 2.22
CA ILE A 9 0.26 -0.01 2.02
C ILE A 9 0.58 -0.77 3.33
N VAL A 10 1.65 -0.36 4.02
CA VAL A 10 2.02 -0.91 5.33
C VAL A 10 0.96 -0.60 6.37
N ILE A 11 0.30 0.57 6.34
CA ILE A 11 -0.79 0.86 7.27
C ILE A 11 -2.03 0.00 7.02
N PHE A 12 -2.40 -0.27 5.77
CA PHE A 12 -3.53 -1.17 5.44
C PHE A 12 -3.31 -2.61 5.93
N ILE A 13 -2.04 -3.00 6.08
CA ILE A 13 -1.63 -4.32 6.59
C ILE A 13 -1.74 -4.41 8.12
N LEU A 14 -1.66 -3.29 8.83
CA LEU A 14 -1.47 -3.28 10.28
C LEU A 14 -2.78 -3.04 11.03
N LYS A 15 -3.46 -4.12 11.40
CA LYS A 15 -4.37 -4.07 12.56
C LYS A 15 -3.52 -3.84 13.82
N LEU A 16 -3.83 -2.82 14.62
CA LEU A 16 -3.12 -2.53 15.86
C LEU A 16 -3.85 -3.18 17.03
N GLU A 17 -3.39 -4.35 17.44
CA GLU A 17 -3.71 -4.91 18.75
C GLU A 17 -2.43 -4.91 19.61
N GLY A 18 -2.41 -4.12 20.68
CA GLY A 18 -1.40 -4.24 21.75
C GLY A 18 0.07 -4.08 21.33
N ASN A 19 0.42 -3.17 20.40
CA ASN A 19 1.77 -2.96 19.86
C ASN A 19 2.34 -4.12 19.02
N VAL A 20 1.53 -5.14 18.69
CA VAL A 20 1.92 -6.17 17.73
C VAL A 20 1.51 -5.72 16.34
N ILE A 21 2.50 -5.70 15.45
CA ILE A 21 2.35 -5.41 14.04
C ILE A 21 1.72 -6.65 13.39
N SER A 22 0.41 -6.57 13.11
CA SER A 22 -0.46 -7.74 12.94
C SER A 22 -0.51 -8.34 11.52
N TYR A 23 0.48 -8.08 10.65
CA TYR A 23 0.51 -8.68 9.31
C TYR A 23 0.41 -10.21 9.34
N ASP A 24 1.04 -10.83 10.34
CA ASP A 24 1.03 -12.29 10.52
C ASP A 24 -0.36 -12.81 10.93
N HIS A 25 -1.24 -11.94 11.44
CA HIS A 25 -2.63 -12.27 11.78
C HIS A 25 -3.64 -11.83 10.71
N VAL A 26 -3.21 -11.15 9.64
CA VAL A 26 -4.08 -10.89 8.48
C VAL A 26 -4.43 -12.23 7.85
N SER A 27 -5.73 -12.52 7.75
CA SER A 27 -6.23 -13.77 7.20
C SER A 27 -5.82 -13.95 5.73
N ASN A 28 -5.82 -15.19 5.24
CA ASN A 28 -5.51 -15.46 3.83
C ASN A 28 -6.49 -14.77 2.87
N ASP A 29 -7.73 -14.53 3.29
CA ASP A 29 -8.72 -13.81 2.50
C ASP A 29 -8.43 -12.31 2.47
N GLU A 30 -8.09 -11.70 3.60
CA GLU A 30 -7.69 -10.28 3.66
C GLU A 30 -6.38 -10.02 2.88
N LYS A 31 -5.46 -11.00 2.82
CA LYS A 31 -4.22 -10.91 2.04
C LYS A 31 -4.45 -10.77 0.53
N LYS A 32 -5.63 -11.09 0.00
CA LYS A 32 -5.96 -10.92 -1.44
C LYS A 32 -6.08 -9.44 -1.84
N TYR A 33 -6.34 -8.55 -0.89
CA TYR A 33 -6.42 -7.10 -1.13
C TYR A 33 -5.04 -6.43 -1.15
N ILE A 34 -3.99 -7.15 -0.73
CA ILE A 34 -2.63 -6.64 -0.67
C ILE A 34 -1.84 -7.14 -1.89
N PRO A 35 -1.28 -6.26 -2.73
CA PRO A 35 -0.48 -6.69 -3.87
C PRO A 35 0.68 -7.60 -3.44
N THR A 36 0.92 -8.67 -4.20
CA THR A 36 1.91 -9.71 -3.85
C THR A 36 3.30 -9.15 -3.62
N ASP A 37 3.75 -8.16 -4.41
CA ASP A 37 5.07 -7.56 -4.26
C ASP A 37 5.28 -6.99 -2.84
N ILE A 38 4.22 -6.46 -2.25
CA ILE A 38 4.24 -5.88 -0.90
C ILE A 38 4.28 -6.99 0.15
N ARG A 39 3.46 -8.03 -0.02
CA ARG A 39 3.44 -9.19 0.88
C ARG A 39 4.82 -9.81 0.95
N THR A 40 5.42 -10.08 -0.22
CA THR A 40 6.79 -10.61 -0.32
C THR A 40 7.81 -9.68 0.34
N PHE A 41 7.72 -8.37 0.13
CA PHE A 41 8.62 -7.43 0.81
C PHE A 41 8.48 -7.50 2.33
N TYR A 42 7.24 -7.58 2.83
CA TYR A 42 6.95 -7.64 4.25
C TYR A 42 7.39 -8.96 4.92
N ASP A 43 7.22 -10.08 4.20
CA ASP A 43 7.68 -11.41 4.60
C ASP A 43 9.19 -11.48 4.78
N GLN A 44 9.95 -10.64 4.07
CA GLN A 44 11.41 -10.55 4.18
C GLN A 44 11.89 -9.71 5.37
N LEU A 45 11.00 -8.99 6.06
CA LEU A 45 11.35 -8.13 7.20
C LEU A 45 11.27 -8.90 8.51
N ASN A 46 12.29 -8.75 9.36
CA ASN A 46 12.21 -9.21 10.75
C ASN A 46 11.38 -8.24 11.62
N ASN A 47 11.09 -8.61 12.86
CA ASN A 47 10.25 -7.82 13.76
C ASN A 47 10.80 -6.39 14.03
N GLU A 48 12.12 -6.25 14.17
CA GLU A 48 12.76 -4.95 14.39
C GLU A 48 12.64 -4.06 13.15
N GLU A 49 12.89 -4.62 11.97
CA GLU A 49 12.75 -3.92 10.69
C GLU A 49 11.30 -3.48 10.44
N ARG A 50 10.32 -4.34 10.77
CA ARG A 50 8.88 -3.99 10.71
C ARG A 50 8.54 -2.83 11.66
N PHE A 51 9.10 -2.84 12.87
CA PHE A 51 8.91 -1.77 13.85
C PHE A 51 9.54 -0.44 13.41
N ILE A 52 10.76 -0.47 12.87
CA ILE A 52 11.42 0.71 12.29
C ILE A 52 10.56 1.28 11.16
N LEU A 53 10.11 0.43 10.24
CA LEU A 53 9.27 0.85 9.12
C LEU A 53 7.99 1.53 9.63
N TYR A 54 7.29 0.91 10.59
CA TYR A 54 6.11 1.48 11.23
C TYR A 54 6.37 2.84 11.90
N ASN A 55 7.48 3.00 12.61
CA ASN A 55 7.80 4.29 13.24
C ASN A 55 8.11 5.38 12.20
N ILE A 56 8.78 5.03 11.11
CA ILE A 56 9.02 5.96 10.00
C ILE A 56 7.69 6.38 9.37
N VAL A 57 6.77 5.44 9.12
CA VAL A 57 5.39 5.73 8.68
C VAL A 57 4.73 6.76 9.59
N LYS A 58 4.75 6.53 10.90
CA LYS A 58 4.02 7.35 11.88
C LYS A 58 4.62 8.74 12.06
N THR A 59 5.94 8.84 12.12
CA THR A 59 6.64 10.05 12.61
C THR A 59 7.25 10.89 11.51
N HIS A 60 7.52 10.32 10.33
CA HIS A 60 8.20 11.07 9.28
C HIS A 60 7.23 12.02 8.57
N ARG A 61 7.69 13.26 8.39
CA ARG A 61 6.93 14.36 7.76
C ARG A 61 7.69 15.01 6.59
N GLY A 62 8.88 14.51 6.29
CA GLY A 62 9.77 15.04 5.26
C GLY A 62 9.57 14.40 3.89
N ASN A 63 10.51 14.57 2.98
CA ASN A 63 10.47 13.89 1.68
C ASN A 63 10.98 12.43 1.78
N ASP A 64 10.82 11.69 0.69
CA ASP A 64 11.22 10.28 0.58
C ASP A 64 12.71 10.05 0.83
N ASN A 65 13.57 10.96 0.36
CA ASN A 65 15.02 10.83 0.53
C ASN A 65 15.40 10.92 2.00
N GLU A 66 14.74 11.81 2.76
CA GLU A 66 14.91 11.89 4.21
C GLU A 66 14.39 10.66 4.94
N ALA A 67 13.26 10.09 4.49
CA ALA A 67 12.73 8.84 5.04
C ALA A 67 13.72 7.69 4.84
N ILE A 68 14.25 7.53 3.62
CA ILE A 68 15.25 6.50 3.29
C ILE A 68 16.54 6.71 4.09
N LYS A 69 16.96 7.96 4.29
CA LYS A 69 18.12 8.29 5.13
C LYS A 69 17.90 7.84 6.58
N LYS A 70 16.75 8.17 7.18
CA LYS A 70 16.39 7.73 8.54
C LYS A 70 16.30 6.21 8.65
N ILE A 71 15.72 5.54 7.65
CA ILE A 71 15.69 4.07 7.59
C ILE A 71 17.13 3.53 7.59
N LYS A 72 18.03 4.09 6.78
CA LYS A 72 19.43 3.65 6.71
C LYS A 72 20.18 3.85 8.03
N GLU A 73 19.90 4.95 8.74
CA GLU A 73 20.49 5.25 10.05
C GLU A 73 20.02 4.25 11.12
N GLN A 74 18.75 3.83 11.09
CA GLN A 74 18.20 2.87 12.05
C GLN A 74 18.48 1.41 11.68
N SER A 75 18.43 1.06 10.39
CA SER A 75 18.71 -0.29 9.88
C SER A 75 19.25 -0.22 8.44
N PRO A 76 20.57 -0.38 8.25
CA PRO A 76 21.17 -0.48 6.92
C PRO A 76 20.60 -1.64 6.09
N SER A 77 20.31 -2.79 6.73
CA SER A 77 19.66 -3.95 6.11
C SER A 77 18.29 -3.57 5.52
N LEU A 78 17.43 -2.93 6.33
CA LEU A 78 16.11 -2.48 5.87
C LEU A 78 16.22 -1.48 4.74
N SER A 79 17.20 -0.57 4.77
CA SER A 79 17.42 0.38 3.67
C SER A 79 17.72 -0.31 2.34
N ILE A 80 18.41 -1.44 2.33
CA ILE A 80 18.68 -2.21 1.11
C ILE A 80 17.37 -2.83 0.61
N LYS A 81 16.65 -3.54 1.49
CA LYS A 81 15.36 -4.18 1.15
C LYS A 81 14.34 -3.17 0.61
N VAL A 82 14.22 -1.99 1.23
CA VAL A 82 13.32 -0.91 0.78
C VAL A 82 13.71 -0.40 -0.61
N LYS A 83 15.01 -0.23 -0.88
CA LYS A 83 15.50 0.21 -2.20
C LYS A 83 15.23 -0.84 -3.27
N ASP A 84 15.47 -2.11 -2.97
CA ASP A 84 15.25 -3.20 -3.92
C ASP A 84 13.76 -3.35 -4.24
N PHE A 85 12.89 -3.35 -3.23
CA PHE A 85 11.44 -3.33 -3.42
C PHE A 85 11.02 -2.14 -4.29
N TYR A 86 11.49 -0.93 -3.96
CA TYR A 86 11.14 0.28 -4.69
C TYR A 86 11.59 0.24 -6.15
N SER A 87 12.80 -0.24 -6.41
CA SER A 87 13.34 -0.41 -7.77
C SER A 87 12.49 -1.39 -8.58
N ASN A 88 12.28 -2.59 -8.06
CA ASN A 88 11.52 -3.65 -8.74
C ASN A 88 10.07 -3.23 -9.00
N PHE A 89 9.41 -2.66 -7.99
CA PHE A 89 8.04 -2.21 -8.11
C PHE A 89 7.91 -1.05 -9.11
N ASN A 90 8.85 -0.10 -9.14
CA ASN A 90 8.83 0.96 -10.16
C ASN A 90 9.05 0.43 -11.56
N ASN A 91 9.96 -0.52 -11.75
CA ASN A 91 10.20 -1.12 -13.06
C ASN A 91 8.92 -1.76 -13.59
N LYS A 92 8.21 -2.49 -12.72
CA LYS A 92 6.91 -3.10 -13.01
C LYS A 92 5.83 -2.07 -13.36
N VAL A 93 5.77 -0.94 -12.65
CA VAL A 93 4.83 0.16 -12.96
C VAL A 93 5.22 0.87 -14.26
N ASN A 94 6.52 1.03 -14.53
CA ASN A 94 7.02 1.72 -15.72
C ASN A 94 6.80 0.90 -16.99
N SER A 95 6.78 -0.44 -16.88
CA SER A 95 6.45 -1.33 -18.00
C SER A 95 4.97 -1.35 -18.37
N LEU A 96 4.10 -0.78 -17.54
CA LEU A 96 2.67 -0.69 -17.86
C LEU A 96 2.39 0.22 -19.05
N SER A 97 1.29 -0.06 -19.74
CA SER A 97 0.71 0.82 -20.74
C SER A 97 0.40 2.21 -20.18
N LYS A 98 0.24 3.19 -21.08
CA LYS A 98 -0.04 4.58 -20.67
C LYS A 98 -1.30 4.69 -19.82
N GLU A 99 -2.38 4.00 -20.20
CA GLU A 99 -3.66 4.03 -19.47
C GLU A 99 -3.51 3.38 -18.08
N ALA A 100 -2.93 2.18 -18.01
CA ALA A 100 -2.66 1.48 -16.75
C ALA A 100 -1.79 2.31 -15.80
N ARG A 101 -0.72 2.94 -16.31
CA ARG A 101 0.17 3.79 -15.52
C ARG A 101 -0.51 5.08 -15.06
N MET A 102 -1.37 5.68 -15.87
CA MET A 102 -2.17 6.84 -15.48
C MET A 102 -3.13 6.49 -14.34
N PHE A 103 -3.85 5.37 -14.46
CA PHE A 103 -4.68 4.84 -13.38
C PHE A 103 -3.87 4.62 -12.10
N PHE A 104 -2.74 3.90 -12.20
CA PHE A 104 -1.87 3.63 -11.06
C PHE A 104 -1.42 4.90 -10.35
N ASN A 105 -0.94 5.89 -11.10
CA ASN A 105 -0.49 7.17 -10.53
C ASN A 105 -1.61 7.95 -9.84
N LEU A 106 -2.83 7.89 -10.39
CA LEU A 106 -4.01 8.52 -9.82
C LEU A 106 -4.40 7.87 -8.49
N ILE A 107 -4.47 6.54 -8.45
CA ILE A 107 -4.75 5.78 -7.23
C ILE A 107 -3.66 6.03 -6.20
N LYS A 108 -2.39 6.00 -6.60
CA LYS A 108 -1.26 6.30 -5.72
C LYS A 108 -1.37 7.67 -5.07
N GLN A 109 -1.73 8.71 -5.84
CA GLN A 109 -1.89 10.05 -5.30
C GLN A 109 -3.04 10.11 -4.30
N LYS A 110 -4.20 9.51 -4.62
CA LYS A 110 -5.36 9.50 -3.73
C LYS A 110 -5.14 8.67 -2.48
N ALA A 111 -4.48 7.54 -2.60
CA ALA A 111 -4.03 6.74 -1.47
C ALA A 111 -3.19 7.62 -0.56
N GLY A 112 -2.14 8.28 -1.06
CA GLY A 112 -1.26 9.13 -0.22
C GLY A 112 -1.98 10.17 0.67
N LEU A 113 -3.20 10.60 0.33
CA LEU A 113 -4.03 11.51 1.12
C LEU A 113 -4.76 10.85 2.31
N LEU A 114 -4.82 9.52 2.36
CA LEU A 114 -5.35 8.75 3.48
C LEU A 114 -4.41 8.78 4.70
N MET A 115 -3.14 9.10 4.48
CA MET A 115 -2.16 9.28 5.55
C MET A 115 -2.50 10.55 6.33
N SER A 116 -3.05 10.41 7.54
CA SER A 116 -3.21 11.54 8.46
C SER A 116 -1.83 11.95 9.00
N TYR A 117 -1.49 13.24 8.86
CA TYR A 117 -0.22 13.79 9.34
C TYR A 117 -0.18 14.02 10.87
N ASP A 118 -1.30 13.81 11.58
CA ASP A 118 -1.43 14.22 12.99
C ASP A 118 -1.56 13.06 13.98
N GLY A 119 -1.15 11.84 13.60
CA GLY A 119 -1.18 10.69 14.50
C GLY A 119 -2.59 10.14 14.75
N ASP A 120 -3.61 10.77 14.16
CA ASP A 120 -4.97 10.23 14.08
C ASP A 120 -4.96 8.86 13.39
N SER A 121 -5.71 7.93 13.97
CA SER A 121 -6.06 6.65 13.36
C SER A 121 -6.54 6.87 11.93
N LEU A 122 -6.35 5.86 11.08
CA LEU A 122 -6.96 5.80 9.75
C LEU A 122 -8.42 6.28 9.81
N ASN A 123 -8.73 7.35 9.07
CA ASN A 123 -10.09 7.84 9.00
C ASN A 123 -10.88 6.90 8.07
N LEU A 124 -11.75 6.08 8.66
CA LEU A 124 -12.56 5.09 7.94
C LEU A 124 -13.39 5.72 6.83
N GLU A 125 -13.94 6.92 7.05
CA GLU A 125 -14.71 7.65 6.03
C GLU A 125 -13.83 8.00 4.82
N LYS A 126 -12.59 8.43 5.03
CA LYS A 126 -11.64 8.70 3.93
C LYS A 126 -11.28 7.43 3.19
N ILE A 127 -11.12 6.30 3.89
CA ILE A 127 -10.87 5.01 3.26
C ILE A 127 -12.07 4.58 2.41
N GLU A 128 -13.29 4.69 2.92
CA GLU A 128 -14.52 4.41 2.17
C GLU A 128 -14.60 5.24 0.89
N GLN A 129 -14.36 6.56 1.00
CA GLN A 129 -14.35 7.46 -0.14
C GLN A 129 -13.27 7.07 -1.17
N PHE A 130 -12.10 6.65 -0.71
CA PHE A 130 -11.05 6.14 -1.58
C PHE A 130 -11.44 4.84 -2.29
N MET A 131 -12.11 3.91 -1.60
CA MET A 131 -12.58 2.66 -2.19
C MET A 131 -13.62 2.90 -3.29
N VAL A 132 -14.62 3.75 -3.02
CA VAL A 132 -15.61 4.16 -4.02
C VAL A 132 -14.92 4.81 -5.23
N TYR A 133 -13.95 5.69 -4.98
CA TYR A 133 -13.17 6.33 -6.02
C TYR A 133 -12.35 5.33 -6.85
N PHE A 134 -11.68 4.39 -6.18
CA PHE A 134 -10.89 3.34 -6.82
C PHE A 134 -11.77 2.51 -7.76
N VAL A 135 -12.88 1.97 -7.25
CA VAL A 135 -13.82 1.13 -8.02
C VAL A 135 -14.37 1.91 -9.22
N GLY A 136 -14.81 3.16 -9.00
CA GLY A 136 -15.31 4.01 -10.07
C GLY A 136 -14.27 4.26 -11.17
N LYS A 137 -13.00 4.46 -10.80
CA LYS A 137 -11.91 4.65 -11.77
C LYS A 137 -11.50 3.36 -12.46
N TYR A 138 -11.50 2.24 -11.76
CA TYR A 138 -11.17 0.94 -12.32
C TYR A 138 -12.20 0.50 -13.37
N ASN A 139 -13.48 0.73 -13.10
CA ASN A 139 -14.58 0.40 -14.02
C ASN A 139 -14.58 1.25 -15.30
N GLN A 140 -13.96 2.42 -15.28
CA GLN A 140 -13.79 3.30 -16.45
C GLN A 140 -12.66 2.84 -17.40
N LEU A 141 -11.82 1.89 -16.97
CA LEU A 141 -10.71 1.39 -17.78
C LEU A 141 -11.20 0.51 -18.92
N THR A 142 -10.44 0.48 -20.01
CA THR A 142 -10.66 -0.50 -21.07
C THR A 142 -10.43 -1.93 -20.57
N GLU A 143 -11.12 -2.91 -21.15
CA GLU A 143 -10.92 -4.33 -20.83
C GLU A 143 -9.46 -4.78 -21.04
N ARG A 144 -8.80 -4.23 -22.06
CA ARG A 144 -7.36 -4.44 -22.28
C ARG A 144 -6.54 -4.00 -21.06
N THR A 145 -6.83 -2.81 -20.54
CA THR A 145 -6.12 -2.25 -19.39
C THR A 145 -6.46 -2.98 -18.10
N LYS A 146 -7.71 -3.39 -17.89
CA LYS A 146 -8.09 -4.24 -16.74
C LYS A 146 -7.34 -5.57 -16.76
N ASN A 147 -7.25 -6.23 -17.92
CA ASN A 147 -6.50 -7.48 -18.08
C ASN A 147 -5.01 -7.31 -17.80
N GLU A 148 -4.39 -6.24 -18.32
CA GLU A 148 -2.99 -5.91 -18.01
C GLU A 148 -2.77 -5.66 -16.52
N LEU A 149 -3.64 -4.88 -15.88
CA LEU A 149 -3.58 -4.61 -14.46
C LEU A 149 -3.82 -5.87 -13.63
N ASN A 150 -4.70 -6.78 -14.05
CA ASN A 150 -4.94 -8.04 -13.35
C ASN A 150 -3.71 -8.97 -13.43
N GLN A 151 -3.01 -9.02 -14.58
CA GLN A 151 -1.78 -9.80 -14.71
C GLN A 151 -0.65 -9.29 -13.81
N ASN A 152 -0.52 -7.96 -13.68
CA ASN A 152 0.57 -7.34 -12.93
C ASN A 152 0.21 -7.12 -11.45
N PHE A 153 -1.04 -6.77 -11.15
CA PHE A 153 -1.56 -6.40 -9.84
C PHE A 153 -2.94 -7.04 -9.61
N PRO A 154 -3.02 -8.38 -9.42
CA PRO A 154 -4.30 -9.09 -9.31
C PRO A 154 -5.23 -8.54 -8.21
N SER A 155 -4.66 -8.01 -7.13
CA SER A 155 -5.40 -7.38 -6.03
C SER A 155 -6.32 -6.24 -6.49
N PHE A 156 -6.03 -5.57 -7.60
CA PHE A 156 -6.90 -4.51 -8.12
C PHE A 156 -8.25 -5.03 -8.59
N GLN A 157 -8.29 -6.21 -9.21
CA GLN A 157 -9.55 -6.86 -9.59
C GLN A 157 -10.33 -7.27 -8.34
N PHE A 158 -9.66 -7.88 -7.35
CA PHE A 158 -10.28 -8.25 -6.07
C PHE A 158 -10.89 -7.05 -5.33
N ILE A 159 -10.22 -5.90 -5.34
CA ILE A 159 -10.74 -4.66 -4.77
C ILE A 159 -11.93 -4.15 -5.59
N ALA A 160 -11.86 -4.20 -6.93
CA ALA A 160 -12.90 -3.72 -7.82
C ALA A 160 -14.20 -4.55 -7.72
N ASP A 161 -14.10 -5.87 -7.54
CA ASP A 161 -15.23 -6.79 -7.46
C ASP A 161 -16.03 -6.66 -6.15
N LYS A 162 -15.42 -6.10 -5.09
CA LYS A 162 -16.07 -5.86 -3.80
C LYS A 162 -16.72 -4.48 -3.80
N HIS A 163 -18.02 -4.46 -4.07
CA HIS A 163 -18.79 -3.25 -4.37
C HIS A 163 -19.52 -2.62 -3.18
N SER A 164 -19.54 -3.22 -1.99
CA SER A 164 -20.38 -2.70 -0.90
C SER A 164 -19.58 -1.97 0.18
N ARG A 165 -20.15 -0.85 0.64
CA ARG A 165 -19.73 -0.13 1.86
C ARG A 165 -19.53 -1.08 3.06
N GLN A 166 -20.36 -2.12 3.18
CA GLN A 166 -20.29 -3.11 4.24
C GLN A 166 -18.98 -3.91 4.23
N GLU A 167 -18.59 -4.41 3.05
CA GLU A 167 -17.35 -5.21 2.90
C GLU A 167 -16.10 -4.35 3.10
N ALA A 168 -16.15 -3.07 2.73
CA ALA A 168 -15.10 -2.11 3.04
C ALA A 168 -14.97 -1.86 4.55
N ILE A 169 -16.09 -1.69 5.27
CA ILE A 169 -16.09 -1.52 6.73
C ILE A 169 -15.56 -2.79 7.41
N GLU A 170 -16.00 -3.98 6.99
CA GLU A 170 -15.55 -5.28 7.53
C GLU A 170 -14.04 -5.51 7.38
N MET A 171 -13.40 -4.96 6.35
CA MET A 171 -11.95 -5.02 6.19
C MET A 171 -11.18 -4.22 7.25
N PHE A 172 -11.79 -3.19 7.85
CA PHE A 172 -11.13 -2.27 8.79
C PHE A 172 -11.71 -2.31 10.22
N SER A 173 -12.80 -3.05 10.45
CA SER A 173 -13.28 -3.45 11.78
C SER A 173 -12.57 -4.70 12.30
#